data_AF-A0A1Q9EFW5-F1
#
_entry.id   AF-A0A1Q9EFW5-F1
#
_cell.length_a   1.000
_cell.length_b   1.000
_cell.length_c   1.000
_cell.angle_alpha   90.00
_cell.angle_beta   90.00
_cell.angle_gamma   90.00
#
_symmetry.space_group_name_H-M   'P 1'
#
loop_
_entity.id
_entity.type
_entity.pdbx_description
1 polymer ?
#
loop_
_entity_poly.entity_id
_entity_poly.type
_entity_poly.pdbx_seq_one_letter_code
_entity_poly.pdbx_strand_id
1 'polypeptide(L)'
;MCGRPSHAVYVATRAGLPIVSIVVPFWCYLLGLVYALSSLQFLLWKLPFSFAVKLLSQLATDHDEGESDEESWADADVVGELPALLGKPGGGVAKPTKQKPDTSRPRHIVLVLDASGSMRQQDVEADAETRRELGSQCASLTRPWDGAGSHTQPIVSIVVPFWLEAAELCAAKFAREHAKARPQDFFSAVAFHETATAVSKKLLAGDFAETFALGDRAANGTFYLQGLQEAADVLAEYADLPGELVMLSDGRPADTKAALNFFQAPLTFLARKQKPQLRVVDFELPEQGIFGKKHVIRYRAARTHFSFDGTAFQQKKFAAGPVVRRQLPYMRGGMRLVYSFQDDCVSKDGTWMVAKSSRYLDAALNSRVAVEAKSSALASYFASLFNSRLQNSGAATAKPATLFFVPCYLYEVENAVPDVPTCFAAERYLPGVFLKYNSNNGYVADAQLPHNDLVQAFLHFSFEEPFEALQAGELRYRALGKKT
;
A
#
# COMPACT_ATOMS: atom_id res chain seq x y z
N MET A 1 13.32 27.24 7.77
CA MET A 1 12.26 26.63 6.92
C MET A 1 12.82 25.34 6.33
N CYS A 2 12.68 24.22 7.01
CA CYS A 2 13.19 22.92 6.53
C CYS A 2 12.13 21.85 6.79
N GLY A 3 11.32 21.56 5.76
CA GLY A 3 10.42 20.40 5.77
C GLY A 3 11.22 19.10 5.71
N ARG A 4 10.87 18.14 6.58
CA ARG A 4 11.46 16.80 6.64
C ARG A 4 10.81 15.89 5.59
N PRO A 5 11.55 15.09 4.81
CA PRO A 5 10.94 14.23 3.81
C PRO A 5 10.83 12.76 4.24
N SER A 6 9.67 12.16 3.98
CA SER A 6 9.41 10.73 3.91
C SER A 6 9.18 10.29 2.44
N HIS A 7 9.48 9.03 2.12
CA HIS A 7 9.52 8.30 0.83
C HIS A 7 8.88 8.97 -0.41
N ALA A 8 9.63 9.17 -1.50
CA ALA A 8 9.18 10.01 -2.62
C ALA A 8 9.83 9.69 -3.98
N VAL A 9 9.14 10.15 -5.04
CA VAL A 9 9.52 10.32 -6.45
C VAL A 9 10.19 11.67 -6.65
N TYR A 10 11.24 11.78 -7.48
CA TYR A 10 11.99 13.04 -7.58
C TYR A 10 12.50 13.41 -8.96
N VAL A 11 12.30 14.69 -9.33
CA VAL A 11 12.69 15.33 -10.58
C VAL A 11 13.92 16.24 -10.39
N ALA A 12 14.77 16.38 -11.42
CA ALA A 12 15.87 17.33 -11.46
C ALA A 12 15.89 18.05 -12.81
N THR A 13 15.80 19.38 -12.82
CA THR A 13 15.81 20.19 -14.04
C THR A 13 17.23 20.71 -14.34
N ARG A 14 17.69 20.53 -15.58
CA ARG A 14 18.92 21.18 -16.10
C ARG A 14 18.51 22.38 -16.95
N ALA A 15 19.18 23.52 -16.75
CA ALA A 15 18.93 24.74 -17.52
C ALA A 15 18.93 24.45 -19.04
N GLY A 16 17.78 24.63 -19.70
CA GLY A 16 17.65 24.61 -21.15
C GLY A 16 16.85 23.46 -21.78
N LEU A 17 16.54 22.37 -21.06
CA LEU A 17 15.66 21.28 -21.54
C LEU A 17 14.92 20.64 -20.35
N PRO A 18 13.59 20.37 -20.42
CA PRO A 18 12.86 19.68 -19.37
C PRO A 18 13.24 18.19 -19.37
N ILE A 19 14.24 17.83 -18.58
CA ILE A 19 14.60 16.45 -18.31
C ILE A 19 13.97 16.08 -16.97
N VAL A 20 13.11 15.05 -16.94
CA VAL A 20 12.35 14.65 -15.76
C VAL A 20 12.90 13.33 -15.24
N SER A 21 13.58 13.38 -14.08
CA SER A 21 13.97 12.16 -13.36
C SER A 21 12.84 11.72 -12.43
N ILE A 22 12.70 10.43 -12.13
CA ILE A 22 11.67 9.91 -11.20
C ILE A 22 12.35 8.83 -10.33
N VAL A 23 11.92 8.68 -9.07
CA VAL A 23 12.40 7.62 -8.14
C VAL A 23 11.20 7.04 -7.38
N VAL A 24 10.52 6.02 -7.88
CA VAL A 24 9.30 5.48 -7.25
C VAL A 24 9.65 4.43 -6.19
N PRO A 25 9.11 4.49 -4.96
CA PRO A 25 9.11 3.35 -4.05
C PRO A 25 8.05 2.31 -4.49
N PHE A 26 8.50 1.18 -5.02
CA PHE A 26 7.67 0.14 -5.67
C PHE A 26 6.90 -0.81 -4.72
N TRP A 27 6.78 -0.50 -3.42
CA TRP A 27 6.21 -1.45 -2.43
C TRP A 27 4.67 -1.63 -2.53
N CYS A 28 3.93 -0.72 -3.16
CA CYS A 28 2.47 -0.82 -3.29
C CYS A 28 2.00 -1.87 -4.32
N TYR A 29 2.84 -2.25 -5.27
CA TYR A 29 2.44 -3.12 -6.38
C TYR A 29 2.33 -4.61 -5.98
N LEU A 30 2.92 -5.02 -4.85
CA LEU A 30 2.80 -6.37 -4.32
C LEU A 30 1.41 -6.63 -3.69
N LEU A 31 0.75 -5.59 -3.16
CA LEU A 31 -0.59 -5.66 -2.55
C LEU A 31 -1.71 -5.58 -3.60
N GLY A 32 -1.54 -4.76 -4.64
CA GLY A 32 -2.46 -4.74 -5.79
C GLY A 32 -2.49 -6.09 -6.55
N LEU A 33 -1.35 -6.80 -6.61
CA LEU A 33 -1.27 -8.15 -7.18
C LEU A 33 -2.06 -9.18 -6.36
N VAL A 34 -2.10 -9.06 -5.02
CA VAL A 34 -2.93 -9.91 -4.16
C VAL A 34 -4.42 -9.64 -4.37
N TYR A 35 -4.79 -8.38 -4.62
CA TYR A 35 -6.19 -7.98 -4.89
C TYR A 35 -6.68 -8.39 -6.28
N ALA A 36 -5.84 -8.27 -7.32
CA ALA A 36 -6.18 -8.73 -8.67
C ALA A 36 -6.25 -10.27 -8.76
N LEU A 37 -5.47 -10.99 -7.96
CA LEU A 37 -5.53 -12.45 -7.84
C LEU A 37 -6.76 -12.96 -7.07
N SER A 38 -7.42 -12.12 -6.25
CA SER A 38 -8.71 -12.47 -5.64
C SER A 38 -9.92 -12.26 -6.57
N SER A 39 -9.78 -11.45 -7.62
CA SER A 39 -10.88 -11.12 -8.54
C SER A 39 -10.97 -12.05 -9.75
N LEU A 40 -10.08 -13.06 -9.86
CA LEU A 40 -10.05 -13.98 -10.99
C LEU A 40 -9.93 -15.43 -10.52
N GLN A 41 -11.03 -16.04 -10.06
CA GLN A 41 -11.20 -17.51 -10.13
C GLN A 41 -12.66 -17.98 -9.88
N PHE A 42 -13.45 -18.03 -10.95
CA PHE A 42 -14.30 -19.19 -11.22
C PHE A 42 -13.39 -20.29 -11.83
N LEU A 43 -12.68 -21.03 -10.97
CA LEU A 43 -12.29 -22.45 -11.13
C LEU A 43 -11.39 -22.86 -9.94
N LEU A 44 -11.88 -23.79 -9.12
CA LEU A 44 -11.19 -24.46 -8.00
C LEU A 44 -9.88 -25.17 -8.52
N TRP A 45 -8.77 -25.37 -7.79
CA TRP A 45 -8.55 -25.53 -6.35
C TRP A 45 -7.04 -25.51 -5.95
N LYS A 46 -6.79 -25.33 -4.63
CA LYS A 46 -5.63 -25.69 -3.77
C LYS A 46 -4.53 -24.65 -3.46
N LEU A 47 -4.78 -23.81 -2.45
CA LEU A 47 -3.75 -23.42 -1.47
C LEU A 47 -4.32 -23.44 -0.02
N PRO A 48 -3.58 -23.95 0.98
CA PRO A 48 -4.05 -24.01 2.38
C PRO A 48 -3.83 -22.68 3.13
N PHE A 49 -4.82 -22.29 3.95
CA PHE A 49 -4.90 -21.08 4.77
C PHE A 49 -3.67 -20.82 5.68
N SER A 50 -2.97 -21.86 6.15
CA SER A 50 -1.73 -21.69 6.93
C SER A 50 -0.57 -21.08 6.13
N PHE A 51 -0.61 -21.17 4.80
CA PHE A 51 0.37 -20.52 3.92
C PHE A 51 0.04 -19.03 3.76
N ALA A 52 -1.25 -18.67 3.72
CA ALA A 52 -1.70 -17.28 3.77
C ALA A 52 -1.36 -16.62 5.11
N VAL A 53 -1.49 -17.31 6.25
CA VAL A 53 -1.08 -16.76 7.57
C VAL A 53 0.44 -16.61 7.70
N LYS A 54 1.24 -17.50 7.11
CA LYS A 54 2.72 -17.36 7.09
C LYS A 54 3.19 -16.28 6.12
N LEU A 55 2.53 -16.16 4.96
CA LEU A 55 2.76 -15.11 3.96
C LEU A 55 2.30 -13.75 4.48
N LEU A 56 1.15 -13.66 5.15
CA LEU A 56 0.64 -12.46 5.83
C LEU A 56 1.46 -12.12 7.07
N SER A 57 2.02 -13.08 7.81
CA SER A 57 2.98 -12.82 8.89
C SER A 57 4.37 -12.37 8.38
N GLN A 58 4.74 -12.71 7.14
CA GLN A 58 5.96 -12.24 6.46
C GLN A 58 5.73 -10.97 5.63
N LEU A 59 4.48 -10.60 5.34
CA LEU A 59 4.10 -9.34 4.71
C LEU A 59 3.70 -8.28 5.76
N ALA A 60 3.19 -8.68 6.93
CA ALA A 60 2.94 -7.81 8.08
C ALA A 60 4.24 -7.41 8.82
N THR A 61 5.39 -8.02 8.48
CA THR A 61 6.71 -7.49 8.86
C THR A 61 7.15 -6.29 8.02
N ASP A 62 6.39 -5.91 6.99
CA ASP A 62 6.81 -4.99 5.93
C ASP A 62 5.99 -3.69 5.84
N HIS A 63 5.27 -3.32 6.91
CA HIS A 63 4.59 -2.03 6.93
C HIS A 63 5.56 -0.88 7.17
N ASP A 64 5.63 0.01 6.18
CA ASP A 64 6.24 1.34 6.27
C ASP A 64 5.50 2.13 7.36
N GLU A 65 6.12 2.27 8.54
CA GLU A 65 5.71 3.24 9.55
C GLU A 65 6.02 4.64 8.98
N GLY A 66 5.16 5.11 8.09
CA GLY A 66 4.98 6.54 7.86
C GLY A 66 4.49 7.16 9.16
N GLU A 67 5.42 7.51 10.05
CA GLU A 67 5.22 8.49 11.10
C GLU A 67 4.85 9.81 10.41
N SER A 68 3.58 10.18 10.48
CA SER A 68 3.21 11.59 10.40
C SER A 68 3.63 12.20 11.74
N ASP A 69 4.76 12.90 11.76
CA ASP A 69 5.23 13.73 12.88
C ASP A 69 4.29 14.95 13.05
N GLU A 70 3.00 14.72 13.32
CA GLU A 70 2.15 15.75 13.91
C GLU A 70 2.36 15.71 15.43
N GLU A 71 3.41 16.39 15.91
CA GLU A 71 3.44 16.88 17.29
C GLU A 71 2.36 17.95 17.44
N SER A 72 1.13 17.48 17.69
CA SER A 72 0.03 18.28 18.19
C SER A 72 0.35 18.77 19.61
N TRP A 73 0.64 20.06 19.74
CA TRP A 73 0.53 20.78 20.99
C TRP A 73 -0.93 21.23 21.17
N ALA A 74 -1.82 20.35 21.64
CA ALA A 74 -3.05 20.73 22.35
C ALA A 74 -3.81 19.50 22.88
N ASP A 75 -4.08 19.58 24.18
CA ASP A 75 -5.13 18.98 24.99
C ASP A 75 -5.21 17.45 25.19
N ALA A 76 -5.05 17.12 26.48
CA ALA A 76 -5.23 15.82 27.06
C ALA A 76 -6.72 15.42 27.02
N ASP A 77 -7.10 14.66 26.00
CA ASP A 77 -8.27 13.81 26.09
C ASP A 77 -7.89 12.46 26.69
N VAL A 78 -8.65 12.11 27.73
CA VAL A 78 -8.53 10.94 28.59
C VAL A 78 -8.61 9.66 27.74
N VAL A 79 -7.47 9.02 27.52
CA VAL A 79 -7.43 7.62 27.08
C VAL A 79 -7.88 6.76 28.26
N GLY A 80 -9.17 6.44 28.31
CA GLY A 80 -9.71 5.46 29.24
C GLY A 80 -9.02 4.11 29.03
N GLU A 81 -8.59 3.47 30.11
CA GLU A 81 -8.05 2.12 30.09
C GLU A 81 -9.09 1.15 29.50
N LEU A 82 -8.68 0.38 28.50
CA LEU A 82 -9.48 -0.66 27.86
C LEU A 82 -9.86 -1.71 28.93
N PRO A 83 -11.15 -2.04 29.14
CA PRO A 83 -11.52 -3.12 30.05
C PRO A 83 -10.93 -4.44 29.54
N ALA A 84 -10.47 -5.29 30.45
CA ALA A 84 -9.94 -6.63 30.18
C ALA A 84 -11.01 -7.61 29.67
N LEU A 85 -11.60 -7.32 28.50
CA LEU A 85 -12.75 -8.01 27.92
C LEU A 85 -12.42 -9.33 27.21
N LEU A 86 -11.13 -9.64 27.03
CA LEU A 86 -10.71 -10.93 26.46
C LEU A 86 -10.02 -11.74 27.56
N GLY A 87 -10.77 -12.66 28.16
CA GLY A 87 -10.30 -13.54 29.22
C GLY A 87 -8.96 -14.20 28.88
N LYS A 88 -8.08 -14.33 29.88
CA LYS A 88 -6.77 -14.98 29.74
C LYS A 88 -6.96 -16.41 29.18
N PRO A 89 -6.37 -16.78 28.04
CA PRO A 89 -6.41 -18.16 27.57
C PRO A 89 -5.52 -19.01 28.48
N GLY A 90 -6.14 -19.70 29.45
CA GLY A 90 -5.50 -20.72 30.25
C GLY A 90 -5.46 -22.04 29.48
N GLY A 91 -4.35 -22.32 28.80
CA GLY A 91 -4.15 -23.63 28.16
C GLY A 91 -2.98 -23.63 27.18
N GLY A 92 -2.06 -24.57 27.36
CA GLY A 92 -0.90 -24.75 26.49
C GLY A 92 -1.31 -24.92 25.02
N VAL A 93 -0.75 -24.09 24.15
CA VAL A 93 -1.07 -24.08 22.71
C VAL A 93 -0.50 -25.34 22.06
N ALA A 94 -1.37 -26.33 21.83
CA ALA A 94 -1.04 -27.50 21.01
C ALA A 94 -0.89 -27.09 19.53
N LYS A 95 0.03 -27.77 18.82
CA LYS A 95 0.26 -27.53 17.38
C LYS A 95 -1.03 -27.80 16.58
N PRO A 96 -1.49 -26.88 15.71
CA PRO A 96 -2.72 -27.08 14.96
C PRO A 96 -2.51 -28.13 13.85
N THR A 97 -3.23 -29.24 13.97
CA THR A 97 -3.42 -30.22 12.89
C THR A 97 -4.30 -29.64 11.79
N LYS A 98 -4.00 -29.97 10.53
CA LYS A 98 -4.79 -29.58 9.34
C LYS A 98 -6.20 -30.20 9.38
N GLN A 99 -7.11 -29.61 10.15
CA GLN A 99 -8.53 -29.95 10.08
C GLN A 99 -9.19 -29.14 8.96
N LYS A 100 -9.96 -29.82 8.11
CA LYS A 100 -10.88 -29.18 7.17
C LYS A 100 -11.85 -28.33 8.02
N PRO A 101 -12.11 -27.06 7.66
CA PRO A 101 -12.99 -26.21 8.46
C PRO A 101 -14.33 -26.92 8.65
N ASP A 102 -14.74 -27.07 9.90
CA ASP A 102 -16.01 -27.69 10.24
C ASP A 102 -17.13 -26.83 9.66
N THR A 103 -17.79 -27.36 8.63
CA THR A 103 -18.89 -26.67 7.97
C THR A 103 -20.22 -26.93 8.66
N SER A 104 -20.28 -27.88 9.60
CA SER A 104 -21.52 -28.31 10.25
C SER A 104 -21.99 -27.32 11.32
N ARG A 105 -21.06 -26.60 11.96
CA ARG A 105 -21.39 -25.61 12.99
C ARG A 105 -21.78 -24.27 12.36
N PRO A 106 -22.83 -23.60 12.90
CA PRO A 106 -23.14 -22.23 12.53
C PRO A 106 -22.04 -21.29 12.97
N ARG A 107 -21.85 -20.21 12.23
CA ARG A 107 -20.91 -19.11 12.54
C ARG A 107 -21.66 -17.82 12.74
N HIS A 108 -20.97 -16.84 13.31
CA HIS A 108 -21.47 -15.48 13.43
C HIS A 108 -20.55 -14.53 12.66
N ILE A 109 -21.09 -13.90 11.62
CA ILE A 109 -20.36 -12.97 10.76
C ILE A 109 -20.83 -11.56 11.10
N VAL A 110 -19.90 -10.69 11.49
CA VAL A 110 -20.18 -9.27 11.76
C VAL A 110 -19.64 -8.44 10.62
N LEU A 111 -20.55 -7.78 9.89
CA LEU A 111 -20.23 -6.81 8.85
C LEU A 111 -20.00 -5.44 9.51
N VAL A 112 -18.84 -4.83 9.29
CA VAL A 112 -18.55 -3.46 9.73
C VAL A 112 -18.58 -2.56 8.51
N LEU A 113 -19.50 -1.62 8.50
CA LEU A 113 -19.84 -0.76 7.38
C LEU A 113 -19.41 0.67 7.69
N ASP A 114 -18.50 1.22 6.89
CA ASP A 114 -18.22 2.64 6.95
C ASP A 114 -19.44 3.41 6.45
N ALA A 115 -19.98 4.26 7.32
CA ALA A 115 -21.06 5.20 7.00
C ALA A 115 -20.59 6.65 7.16
N SER A 116 -19.29 6.90 7.07
CA SER A 116 -18.73 8.24 7.18
C SER A 116 -19.10 9.13 5.99
N GLY A 117 -18.88 10.43 6.15
CA GLY A 117 -19.23 11.43 5.14
C GLY A 117 -18.57 11.24 3.77
N SER A 118 -17.49 10.45 3.66
CA SER A 118 -16.89 10.10 2.37
C SER A 118 -17.78 9.19 1.52
N MET A 119 -18.56 8.32 2.18
CA MET A 119 -19.56 7.45 1.56
C MET A 119 -20.77 8.20 0.99
N ARG A 120 -20.81 9.54 1.15
CA ARG A 120 -21.79 10.43 0.51
C ARG A 120 -21.37 10.86 -0.90
N GLN A 121 -20.13 10.60 -1.32
CA GLN A 121 -19.71 11.01 -2.65
C GLN A 121 -20.41 10.17 -3.71
N GLN A 122 -20.79 10.83 -4.79
CA GLN A 122 -21.42 10.22 -5.94
C GLN A 122 -20.33 10.08 -7.00
N ASP A 123 -19.88 8.85 -7.25
CA ASP A 123 -18.89 8.58 -8.30
C ASP A 123 -19.51 7.90 -9.54
N VAL A 124 -18.72 7.92 -10.61
CA VAL A 124 -19.02 7.68 -12.03
C VAL A 124 -19.80 6.37 -12.30
N GLU A 125 -20.68 6.45 -13.31
CA GLU A 125 -21.54 5.43 -13.91
C GLU A 125 -21.35 3.97 -13.45
N ALA A 126 -22.35 3.40 -12.78
CA ALA A 126 -22.43 1.98 -12.47
C ALA A 126 -22.39 1.13 -13.75
N ASP A 127 -21.92 -0.12 -13.64
CA ASP A 127 -22.00 -1.08 -14.76
C ASP A 127 -23.46 -1.42 -15.13
N ALA A 128 -23.65 -2.04 -16.29
CA ALA A 128 -24.98 -2.34 -16.83
C ALA A 128 -25.80 -3.33 -15.99
N GLU A 129 -25.15 -4.22 -15.24
CA GLU A 129 -25.81 -5.22 -14.39
C GLU A 129 -26.31 -4.57 -13.10
N THR A 130 -25.45 -3.77 -12.45
CA THR A 130 -25.79 -2.94 -11.30
C THR A 130 -26.89 -1.94 -11.65
N ARG A 131 -26.85 -1.30 -12.82
CA ARG A 131 -27.96 -0.46 -13.33
C ARG A 131 -29.27 -1.23 -13.47
N ARG A 132 -29.23 -2.49 -13.92
CA ARG A 132 -30.42 -3.32 -14.11
C ARG A 132 -31.03 -3.73 -12.75
N GLU A 133 -30.20 -4.16 -11.81
CA GLU A 133 -30.63 -4.49 -10.43
C GLU A 133 -31.21 -3.24 -9.72
N LEU A 134 -30.49 -2.12 -9.75
CA LEU A 134 -30.95 -0.84 -9.19
C LEU A 134 -32.23 -0.34 -9.86
N GLY A 135 -32.31 -0.38 -11.19
CA GLY A 135 -33.50 0.02 -11.92
C GLY A 135 -34.73 -0.79 -11.54
N SER A 136 -34.56 -2.09 -11.24
CA SER A 136 -35.65 -2.96 -10.79
C SER A 136 -36.09 -2.70 -9.34
N GLN A 137 -35.17 -2.32 -8.45
CA GLN A 137 -35.47 -2.06 -7.03
C GLN A 137 -35.99 -0.63 -6.81
N CYS A 138 -35.40 0.37 -7.46
CA CYS A 138 -35.82 1.77 -7.37
C CYS A 138 -37.16 2.08 -8.05
N ALA A 139 -37.64 1.22 -8.96
CA ALA A 139 -38.98 1.34 -9.54
C ALA A 139 -40.11 1.29 -8.49
N SER A 140 -39.82 0.78 -7.28
CA SER A 140 -40.75 0.78 -6.15
C SER A 140 -40.68 2.04 -5.26
N LEU A 141 -39.67 2.89 -5.44
CA LEU A 141 -39.38 4.06 -4.60
C LEU A 141 -39.66 5.41 -5.29
N THR A 142 -39.92 5.42 -6.61
CA THR A 142 -40.31 6.63 -7.34
C THR A 142 -41.81 6.88 -7.21
N ARG A 143 -42.18 7.91 -6.45
CA ARG A 143 -43.56 8.45 -6.49
C ARG A 143 -43.83 9.00 -7.91
N PRO A 144 -45.04 8.79 -8.48
CA PRO A 144 -45.41 9.40 -9.74
C PRO A 144 -45.27 10.92 -9.63
N TRP A 145 -44.49 11.52 -10.54
CA TRP A 145 -44.50 12.96 -10.73
C TRP A 145 -45.71 13.29 -11.62
N ASP A 146 -46.75 13.86 -11.04
CA ASP A 146 -48.01 14.26 -11.73
C ASP A 146 -47.83 15.52 -12.61
N GLY A 147 -46.75 15.56 -13.39
CA GLY A 147 -46.47 16.62 -14.35
C GLY A 147 -46.88 16.19 -15.76
N ALA A 148 -48.14 16.43 -16.12
CA ALA A 148 -48.64 16.18 -17.46
C ALA A 148 -47.93 17.08 -18.50
N GLY A 149 -47.29 16.46 -19.50
CA GLY A 149 -47.10 17.05 -20.82
C GLY A 149 -45.66 17.24 -21.31
N SER A 150 -45.02 16.17 -21.78
CA SER A 150 -44.29 16.18 -23.05
C SER A 150 -43.84 14.77 -23.45
N HIS A 151 -44.15 14.33 -24.68
CA HIS A 151 -43.65 13.10 -25.29
C HIS A 151 -42.18 13.25 -25.74
N THR A 152 -41.27 13.23 -24.79
CA THR A 152 -39.88 12.86 -24.99
C THR A 152 -39.60 11.74 -24.00
N GLN A 153 -39.25 10.54 -24.48
CA GLN A 153 -38.84 9.48 -23.56
C GLN A 153 -37.64 10.02 -22.77
N PRO A 154 -37.73 10.14 -21.43
CA PRO A 154 -36.60 10.59 -20.66
C PRO A 154 -35.52 9.54 -20.82
N ILE A 155 -34.33 9.96 -21.27
CA ILE A 155 -33.11 9.22 -20.96
C ILE A 155 -33.06 9.23 -19.44
N VAL A 156 -33.51 8.14 -18.82
CA VAL A 156 -33.42 7.94 -17.38
C VAL A 156 -31.93 7.82 -17.10
N SER A 157 -31.30 8.95 -16.80
CA SER A 157 -30.01 8.95 -16.13
C SER A 157 -30.24 8.24 -14.80
N ILE A 158 -29.88 6.96 -14.74
CA ILE A 158 -29.89 6.19 -13.50
C ILE A 158 -28.73 6.78 -12.70
N VAL A 159 -29.05 7.82 -11.94
CA VAL A 159 -28.17 8.36 -10.93
C VAL A 159 -27.91 7.21 -9.96
N VAL A 160 -26.65 6.75 -9.94
CA VAL A 160 -26.21 5.66 -9.08
C VAL A 160 -26.47 6.11 -7.64
N PRO A 161 -27.00 5.21 -6.81
CA PRO A 161 -27.22 5.50 -5.41
C PRO A 161 -25.86 5.75 -4.73
N PHE A 162 -25.85 6.56 -3.68
CA PHE A 162 -24.68 6.94 -2.89
C PHE A 162 -23.85 5.71 -2.50
N TRP A 163 -22.53 5.85 -2.25
CA TRP A 163 -21.68 4.68 -1.88
C TRP A 163 -22.23 3.88 -0.69
N LEU A 164 -22.99 4.52 0.20
CA LEU A 164 -23.76 3.85 1.25
C LEU A 164 -24.75 2.81 0.74
N GLU A 165 -25.54 3.16 -0.27
CA GLU A 165 -26.53 2.26 -0.86
C GLU A 165 -25.84 1.14 -1.64
N ALA A 166 -24.69 1.44 -2.27
CA ALA A 166 -23.83 0.41 -2.85
C ALA A 166 -23.28 -0.55 -1.77
N ALA A 167 -22.83 -0.02 -0.62
CA ALA A 167 -22.37 -0.84 0.50
C ALA A 167 -23.49 -1.70 1.08
N GLU A 168 -24.72 -1.16 1.19
CA GLU A 168 -25.91 -1.89 1.61
C GLU A 168 -26.21 -3.06 0.66
N LEU A 169 -26.22 -2.80 -0.64
CA LEU A 169 -26.44 -3.82 -1.67
C LEU A 169 -25.33 -4.87 -1.66
N CYS A 170 -24.08 -4.46 -1.51
CA CYS A 170 -22.95 -5.38 -1.37
C CYS A 170 -23.11 -6.29 -0.15
N ALA A 171 -23.50 -5.73 1.00
CA ALA A 171 -23.74 -6.50 2.23
C ALA A 171 -24.89 -7.50 2.07
N ALA A 172 -26.02 -7.06 1.51
CA ALA A 172 -27.18 -7.91 1.26
C ALA A 172 -26.87 -9.02 0.23
N LYS A 173 -26.16 -8.69 -0.87
CA LYS A 173 -25.72 -9.66 -1.88
C LYS A 173 -24.73 -10.67 -1.31
N PHE A 174 -23.77 -10.21 -0.50
CA PHE A 174 -22.83 -11.08 0.21
C PHE A 174 -23.56 -12.07 1.11
N ALA A 175 -24.47 -11.59 1.96
CA ALA A 175 -25.27 -12.46 2.83
C ALA A 175 -26.14 -13.45 2.04
N ARG A 176 -26.73 -13.02 0.92
CA ARG A 176 -27.55 -13.87 0.05
C ARG A 176 -26.74 -15.01 -0.58
N GLU A 177 -25.57 -14.71 -1.14
CA GLU A 177 -24.69 -15.74 -1.71
C GLU A 177 -24.14 -16.67 -0.63
N HIS A 178 -23.83 -16.12 0.56
CA HIS A 178 -23.41 -16.91 1.71
C HIS A 178 -24.52 -17.86 2.19
N ALA A 179 -25.77 -17.39 2.27
CA ALA A 179 -26.93 -18.17 2.69
C ALA A 179 -27.17 -19.39 1.79
N LYS A 180 -26.86 -19.32 0.49
CA LYS A 180 -26.95 -20.48 -0.42
C LYS A 180 -26.00 -21.61 -0.01
N ALA A 181 -24.82 -21.27 0.48
CA ALA A 181 -23.80 -22.25 0.89
C ALA A 181 -23.92 -22.64 2.36
N ARG A 182 -24.37 -21.71 3.23
CA ARG A 182 -24.37 -21.81 4.68
C ARG A 182 -25.60 -21.11 5.28
N PRO A 183 -26.82 -21.66 5.08
CA PRO A 183 -28.07 -21.02 5.52
C PRO A 183 -28.20 -20.93 7.05
N GLN A 184 -27.41 -21.70 7.80
CA GLN A 184 -27.41 -21.73 9.26
C GLN A 184 -26.54 -20.65 9.92
N ASP A 185 -25.73 -19.91 9.14
CA ASP A 185 -24.87 -18.88 9.70
C ASP A 185 -25.67 -17.61 10.02
N PHE A 186 -25.22 -16.88 11.03
CA PHE A 186 -25.82 -15.65 11.52
C PHE A 186 -25.00 -14.45 11.07
N PHE A 187 -25.69 -13.35 10.80
CA PHE A 187 -25.12 -12.07 10.44
C PHE A 187 -25.47 -11.00 11.47
N SER A 188 -24.57 -10.05 11.64
CA SER A 188 -24.84 -8.77 12.31
C SER A 188 -24.17 -7.68 11.49
N ALA A 189 -24.70 -6.47 11.60
CA ALA A 189 -24.12 -5.32 10.94
C ALA A 189 -23.88 -4.23 11.97
N VAL A 190 -22.66 -3.70 11.96
CA VAL A 190 -22.27 -2.49 12.68
C VAL A 190 -22.00 -1.43 11.64
N ALA A 191 -22.70 -0.30 11.74
CA ALA A 191 -22.37 0.90 10.97
C ALA A 191 -21.63 1.88 11.86
N PHE A 192 -20.68 2.61 11.29
CA PHE A 192 -20.01 3.67 12.03
C PHE A 192 -19.93 4.96 11.21
N HIS A 193 -20.29 6.06 11.86
CA HIS A 193 -20.06 7.43 11.42
C HIS A 193 -19.49 8.18 12.62
N GLU A 194 -20.11 9.28 13.06
CA GLU A 194 -19.95 9.92 14.38
C GLU A 194 -20.14 8.98 15.59
N THR A 195 -20.97 7.95 15.44
CA THR A 195 -21.19 6.92 16.45
C THR A 195 -21.11 5.56 15.79
N ALA A 196 -20.75 4.54 16.55
CA ALA A 196 -20.84 3.15 16.13
C ALA A 196 -22.10 2.51 16.71
N THR A 197 -22.89 1.86 15.87
CA THR A 197 -24.14 1.21 16.28
C THR A 197 -24.32 -0.12 15.58
N ALA A 198 -24.76 -1.13 16.33
CA ALA A 198 -25.22 -2.38 15.75
C ALA A 198 -26.60 -2.19 15.09
N VAL A 199 -26.62 -2.05 13.77
CA VAL A 199 -27.82 -1.88 12.94
C VAL A 199 -28.69 -3.14 12.94
N SER A 200 -28.05 -4.31 12.99
CA SER A 200 -28.75 -5.59 13.17
C SER A 200 -27.88 -6.56 13.96
N LYS A 201 -28.54 -7.41 14.77
CA LYS A 201 -27.88 -8.42 15.60
C LYS A 201 -28.48 -9.80 15.32
N LYS A 202 -27.58 -10.76 15.10
CA LYS A 202 -27.83 -12.20 14.96
C LYS A 202 -29.05 -12.58 14.09
N LEU A 203 -29.11 -12.04 12.87
CA LEU A 203 -30.10 -12.47 11.87
C LEU A 203 -29.58 -13.71 11.14
N LEU A 204 -30.45 -14.63 10.74
CA LEU A 204 -30.04 -15.72 9.83
C LEU A 204 -29.59 -15.11 8.50
N ALA A 205 -28.65 -15.77 7.81
CA ALA A 205 -28.11 -15.26 6.55
C ALA A 205 -29.18 -14.92 5.50
N GLY A 206 -30.25 -15.73 5.42
CA GLY A 206 -31.42 -15.46 4.57
C GLY A 206 -32.19 -14.21 5.00
N ASP A 207 -32.57 -14.15 6.28
CA ASP A 207 -33.32 -13.01 6.84
C ASP A 207 -32.53 -11.70 6.73
N PHE A 208 -31.22 -11.73 6.98
CA PHE A 208 -30.34 -10.58 6.81
C PHE A 208 -30.36 -10.08 5.37
N ALA A 209 -30.26 -10.96 4.38
CA ALA A 209 -30.24 -10.58 2.97
C ALA A 209 -31.55 -9.93 2.48
N GLU A 210 -32.66 -10.15 3.18
CA GLU A 210 -33.99 -9.62 2.86
C GLU A 210 -34.36 -8.37 3.67
N THR A 211 -33.85 -8.26 4.89
CA THR A 211 -34.28 -7.23 5.85
C THR A 211 -33.22 -6.18 6.17
N PHE A 212 -31.97 -6.42 5.76
CA PHE A 212 -30.88 -5.49 6.04
C PHE A 212 -31.07 -4.16 5.30
N ALA A 213 -31.10 -3.08 6.06
CA ALA A 213 -31.11 -1.71 5.56
C ALA A 213 -30.29 -0.80 6.48
N LEU A 214 -29.50 0.11 5.92
CA LEU A 214 -28.80 1.13 6.70
C LEU A 214 -29.79 2.25 7.02
N GLY A 215 -30.37 2.19 8.23
CA GLY A 215 -31.34 3.18 8.70
C GLY A 215 -30.76 4.58 8.89
N ASP A 216 -29.47 4.68 9.24
CA ASP A 216 -28.78 5.94 9.47
C ASP A 216 -28.06 6.42 8.20
N ARG A 217 -28.36 7.65 7.80
CA ARG A 217 -27.69 8.31 6.68
C ARG A 217 -26.37 8.89 7.16
N ALA A 218 -25.34 8.76 6.34
CA ALA A 218 -23.96 9.15 6.67
C ALA A 218 -23.89 10.46 7.43
N ALA A 219 -23.07 10.52 8.48
CA ALA A 219 -22.78 11.72 9.27
C ALA A 219 -21.34 12.21 9.01
N ASN A 220 -20.92 13.32 9.63
CA ASN A 220 -19.59 13.86 9.39
C ASN A 220 -18.55 13.16 10.31
N GLY A 221 -17.48 12.63 9.73
CA GLY A 221 -16.40 11.99 10.50
C GLY A 221 -16.43 10.47 10.45
N THR A 222 -15.26 9.88 10.73
CA THR A 222 -14.99 8.44 10.58
C THR A 222 -14.49 7.93 11.92
N PHE A 223 -15.38 7.37 12.76
CA PHE A 223 -15.00 6.86 14.09
C PHE A 223 -14.71 5.36 14.05
N TYR A 224 -13.67 5.04 13.30
CA TYR A 224 -13.27 3.68 12.98
C TYR A 224 -13.09 2.78 14.21
N LEU A 225 -12.40 3.29 15.24
CA LEU A 225 -12.10 2.55 16.46
C LEU A 225 -13.38 2.14 17.20
N GLN A 226 -14.37 3.02 17.23
CA GLN A 226 -15.66 2.76 17.86
C GLN A 226 -16.43 1.71 17.06
N GLY A 227 -16.39 1.78 15.73
CA GLY A 227 -16.98 0.76 14.84
C GLY A 227 -16.45 -0.64 15.12
N LEU A 228 -15.13 -0.75 15.31
CA LEU A 228 -14.52 -2.03 15.66
C LEU A 228 -14.78 -2.48 17.09
N GLN A 229 -14.85 -1.54 18.04
CA GLN A 229 -15.21 -1.85 19.42
C GLN A 229 -16.63 -2.42 19.49
N GLU A 230 -17.61 -1.76 18.86
CA GLU A 230 -18.99 -2.23 18.80
C GLU A 230 -19.07 -3.61 18.12
N ALA A 231 -18.33 -3.82 17.03
CA ALA A 231 -18.29 -5.12 16.37
C ALA A 231 -17.67 -6.23 17.25
N ALA A 232 -16.64 -5.89 18.04
CA ALA A 232 -16.06 -6.81 19.01
C ALA A 232 -17.04 -7.12 20.16
N ASP A 233 -17.81 -6.13 20.62
CA ASP A 233 -18.84 -6.30 21.65
C ASP A 233 -19.99 -7.19 21.14
N VAL A 234 -20.40 -7.01 19.88
CA VAL A 234 -21.38 -7.88 19.20
C VAL A 234 -20.88 -9.32 19.06
N LEU A 235 -19.59 -9.53 18.75
CA LEU A 235 -19.00 -10.86 18.73
C LEU A 235 -18.95 -11.49 20.14
N ALA A 236 -18.63 -10.69 21.16
CA ALA A 236 -18.56 -11.14 22.54
C ALA A 236 -19.94 -11.56 23.09
N GLU A 237 -21.02 -10.90 22.65
CA GLU A 237 -22.41 -11.24 22.98
C GLU A 237 -22.78 -12.68 22.57
N TYR A 238 -22.14 -13.20 21.51
CA TYR A 238 -22.37 -14.54 20.95
C TYR A 238 -21.10 -15.38 20.91
N ALA A 239 -20.33 -15.34 22.00
CA ALA A 239 -19.04 -16.05 22.12
C ALA A 239 -19.13 -17.58 22.00
N ASP A 240 -20.33 -18.16 22.01
CA ASP A 240 -20.58 -19.58 21.76
C ASP A 240 -20.45 -19.96 20.27
N LEU A 241 -20.50 -18.98 19.36
CA LEU A 241 -20.36 -19.15 17.93
C LEU A 241 -18.95 -18.75 17.45
N PRO A 242 -18.35 -19.46 16.47
CA PRO A 242 -17.17 -18.99 15.79
C PRO A 242 -17.45 -17.65 15.09
N GLY A 243 -16.76 -16.60 15.52
CA GLY A 243 -16.90 -15.25 15.01
C GLY A 243 -16.00 -14.96 13.80
N GLU A 244 -16.56 -14.29 12.80
CA GLU A 244 -15.83 -13.70 11.67
C GLU A 244 -16.19 -12.22 11.55
N LEU A 245 -15.23 -11.40 11.18
CA LEU A 245 -15.43 -9.97 10.95
C LEU A 245 -15.11 -9.65 9.49
N VAL A 246 -16.03 -8.99 8.82
CA VAL A 246 -15.87 -8.54 7.44
C VAL A 246 -16.09 -7.03 7.43
N MET A 247 -15.18 -6.29 6.82
CA MET A 247 -15.26 -4.83 6.80
C MET A 247 -15.46 -4.34 5.37
N LEU A 248 -16.41 -3.43 5.19
CA LEU A 248 -16.69 -2.74 3.93
C LEU A 248 -16.45 -1.23 4.16
N SER A 249 -15.48 -0.67 3.44
CA SER A 249 -15.13 0.76 3.47
C SER A 249 -14.86 1.26 2.05
N ASP A 250 -14.84 2.58 1.87
CA ASP A 250 -14.42 3.24 0.61
C ASP A 250 -12.94 2.99 0.24
N GLY A 251 -12.20 2.23 1.06
CA GLY A 251 -10.84 1.82 0.78
C GLY A 251 -9.80 2.86 1.16
N ARG A 252 -10.15 3.84 2.01
CA ARG A 252 -9.16 4.76 2.58
C ARG A 252 -8.02 3.97 3.23
N PRO A 253 -6.75 4.21 2.83
CA PRO A 253 -5.62 3.44 3.35
C PRO A 253 -5.46 3.49 4.89
N ALA A 254 -5.98 4.54 5.53
CA ALA A 254 -5.98 4.70 6.98
C ALA A 254 -6.87 3.66 7.70
N ASP A 255 -7.98 3.28 7.08
CA ASP A 255 -9.00 2.40 7.64
C ASP A 255 -8.45 1.00 7.89
N THR A 256 -7.82 0.42 6.86
CA THR A 256 -7.23 -0.92 6.96
C THR A 256 -6.12 -0.97 8.02
N LYS A 257 -5.32 0.10 8.14
CA LYS A 257 -4.27 0.20 9.16
C LYS A 257 -4.87 0.29 10.56
N ALA A 258 -5.94 1.07 10.76
CA ALA A 258 -6.64 1.16 12.03
C ALA A 258 -7.26 -0.19 12.43
N ALA A 259 -7.84 -0.95 11.48
CA ALA A 259 -8.38 -2.28 11.75
C ALA A 259 -7.32 -3.28 12.14
N LEU A 260 -6.26 -3.35 11.33
CA LEU A 260 -5.15 -4.24 11.62
C LEU A 260 -4.57 -3.89 12.99
N ASN A 261 -4.34 -2.62 13.29
CA ASN A 261 -3.85 -2.21 14.61
C ASN A 261 -4.80 -2.59 15.74
N PHE A 262 -6.11 -2.41 15.59
CA PHE A 262 -7.09 -2.76 16.63
C PHE A 262 -7.14 -4.26 16.91
N PHE A 263 -7.29 -5.10 15.88
CA PHE A 263 -7.36 -6.56 16.05
C PHE A 263 -6.01 -7.19 16.36
N GLN A 264 -4.92 -6.56 15.91
CA GLN A 264 -3.58 -7.00 16.26
C GLN A 264 -3.13 -6.45 17.60
N ALA A 265 -3.66 -5.35 18.15
CA ALA A 265 -3.24 -4.78 19.45
C ALA A 265 -3.21 -5.82 20.59
N PRO A 266 -4.22 -6.72 20.73
CA PRO A 266 -4.15 -7.82 21.69
C PRO A 266 -3.06 -8.86 21.36
N LEU A 267 -2.76 -9.09 20.08
CA LEU A 267 -1.71 -10.01 19.61
C LEU A 267 -0.30 -9.39 19.65
N THR A 268 -0.15 -8.09 19.44
CA THR A 268 1.10 -7.32 19.55
C THR A 268 1.42 -6.96 20.98
N PHE A 269 0.47 -7.01 21.92
CA PHE A 269 0.80 -7.05 23.35
C PHE A 269 1.64 -8.29 23.70
N LEU A 270 1.36 -9.44 23.06
CA LEU A 270 2.16 -10.66 23.18
C LEU A 270 3.38 -10.68 22.26
N ALA A 271 3.33 -9.98 21.12
CA ALA A 271 4.41 -9.81 20.18
C ALA A 271 4.91 -8.35 20.14
N ARG A 272 5.26 -7.77 21.30
CA ARG A 272 5.97 -6.49 21.38
C ARG A 272 7.32 -6.65 20.67
N LYS A 273 7.31 -6.52 19.34
CA LYS A 273 8.52 -6.33 18.55
C LYS A 273 9.12 -5.03 19.06
N GLN A 274 10.33 -5.12 19.58
CA GLN A 274 11.09 -3.94 19.97
C GLN A 274 11.04 -2.96 18.79
N LYS A 275 10.59 -1.73 19.05
CA LYS A 275 10.63 -0.67 18.04
C LYS A 275 12.05 -0.65 17.45
N PRO A 276 12.20 -0.70 16.11
CA PRO A 276 13.52 -0.71 15.50
C PRO A 276 14.33 0.48 16.03
N GLN A 277 15.47 0.21 16.66
CA GLN A 277 16.28 1.27 17.23
C GLN A 277 16.85 2.14 16.11
N LEU A 278 16.62 3.45 16.20
CA LEU A 278 17.16 4.43 15.25
C LEU A 278 18.65 4.65 15.51
N ARG A 279 19.41 4.89 14.44
CA ARG A 279 20.79 5.34 14.52
C ARG A 279 20.80 6.82 14.93
N VAL A 280 21.53 7.14 15.99
CA VAL A 280 21.86 8.52 16.32
C VAL A 280 22.94 8.98 15.35
N VAL A 281 22.65 9.98 14.53
CA VAL A 281 23.57 10.49 13.51
C VAL A 281 23.57 12.00 13.48
N ASP A 282 24.76 12.58 13.38
CA ASP A 282 24.96 13.97 13.04
C ASP A 282 24.90 14.14 11.51
N PHE A 283 24.47 15.32 11.06
CA PHE A 283 24.37 15.63 9.64
C PHE A 283 25.51 16.55 9.20
N GLU A 284 26.10 16.25 8.04
CA GLU A 284 27.01 17.18 7.38
C GLU A 284 26.20 18.37 6.84
N LEU A 285 26.72 19.59 7.01
CA LEU A 285 26.19 20.73 6.28
C LEU A 285 26.40 20.47 4.78
N PRO A 286 25.47 20.89 3.91
CA PRO A 286 25.59 20.72 2.47
C PRO A 286 26.66 21.65 1.89
N GLU A 287 27.93 21.46 2.25
CA GLU A 287 29.06 22.07 1.57
C GLU A 287 29.34 21.25 0.31
N GLN A 288 29.01 21.81 -0.85
CA GLN A 288 29.31 21.24 -2.17
C GLN A 288 30.82 21.27 -2.52
N GLY A 289 31.69 21.26 -1.51
CA GLY A 289 33.13 21.31 -1.67
C GLY A 289 33.71 20.02 -2.27
N ILE A 290 34.96 20.11 -2.71
CA ILE A 290 35.73 18.99 -3.29
C ILE A 290 35.63 17.76 -2.38
N PHE A 291 35.09 16.68 -2.94
CA PHE A 291 34.97 15.39 -2.27
C PHE A 291 36.36 14.92 -1.79
N GLY A 292 36.50 14.53 -0.51
CA GLY A 292 37.63 13.69 -0.11
C GLY A 292 38.76 14.29 0.74
N LYS A 293 38.64 15.50 1.32
CA LYS A 293 39.68 16.03 2.23
C LYS A 293 39.46 15.75 3.72
N LYS A 294 38.22 15.72 4.21
CA LYS A 294 37.88 15.45 5.63
C LYS A 294 36.66 14.53 5.73
N HIS A 295 36.56 13.77 6.82
CA HIS A 295 35.42 12.92 7.15
C HIS A 295 34.99 11.96 6.03
N VAL A 296 35.98 11.32 5.37
CA VAL A 296 35.72 10.29 4.36
C VAL A 296 36.26 8.94 4.80
N ILE A 297 35.50 7.90 4.46
CA ILE A 297 35.86 6.50 4.64
C ILE A 297 36.20 5.94 3.26
N ARG A 298 37.38 5.33 3.12
CA ARG A 298 37.85 4.69 1.89
C ARG A 298 37.86 3.18 2.08
N TYR A 299 37.24 2.46 1.15
CA TYR A 299 37.11 1.00 1.25
C TYR A 299 36.94 0.37 -0.13
N ARG A 300 36.95 -0.97 -0.17
CA ARG A 300 36.69 -1.74 -1.38
C ARG A 300 35.28 -2.32 -1.36
N ALA A 301 34.57 -2.20 -2.48
CA ALA A 301 33.23 -2.76 -2.62
C ALA A 301 33.01 -3.33 -4.02
N ALA A 302 32.40 -4.50 -4.10
CA ALA A 302 31.88 -5.07 -5.34
C ALA A 302 30.56 -4.38 -5.68
N ARG A 303 30.33 -4.11 -6.97
CA ARG A 303 29.13 -3.43 -7.45
C ARG A 303 28.29 -4.38 -8.28
N THR A 304 26.98 -4.31 -8.14
CA THR A 304 26.02 -5.04 -8.95
C THR A 304 25.03 -4.06 -9.58
N HIS A 305 24.85 -4.17 -10.90
CA HIS A 305 23.83 -3.45 -11.65
C HIS A 305 22.73 -4.44 -12.07
N PHE A 306 21.47 -4.03 -11.93
CA PHE A 306 20.32 -4.78 -12.40
C PHE A 306 19.69 -4.07 -13.60
N SER A 307 19.26 -4.83 -14.60
CA SER A 307 18.38 -4.38 -15.67
C SER A 307 17.20 -5.34 -15.78
N PHE A 308 16.07 -4.86 -16.28
CA PHE A 308 14.88 -5.67 -16.54
C PHE A 308 14.51 -5.54 -18.02
N ASP A 309 14.28 -6.67 -18.70
CA ASP A 309 14.00 -6.70 -20.14
C ASP A 309 12.51 -6.89 -20.49
N GLY A 310 11.64 -6.90 -19.48
CA GLY A 310 10.22 -7.20 -19.62
C GLY A 310 9.85 -8.59 -19.11
N THR A 311 10.84 -9.49 -19.01
CA THR A 311 10.61 -10.89 -18.63
C THR A 311 11.43 -11.26 -17.40
N ALA A 312 12.71 -10.90 -17.36
CA ALA A 312 13.64 -11.31 -16.32
C ALA A 312 14.59 -10.18 -15.89
N PHE A 313 15.07 -10.29 -14.65
CA PHE A 313 16.16 -9.45 -14.17
C PHE A 313 17.49 -9.99 -14.67
N GLN A 314 18.24 -9.14 -15.37
CA GLN A 314 19.62 -9.38 -15.73
C GLN A 314 20.52 -8.72 -14.69
N GLN A 315 21.55 -9.46 -14.25
CA GLN A 315 22.49 -9.00 -13.25
C GLN A 315 23.88 -8.89 -13.84
N LYS A 316 24.50 -7.71 -13.73
CA LYS A 316 25.90 -7.48 -14.08
C LYS A 316 26.70 -7.17 -12.82
N LYS A 317 27.54 -8.13 -12.39
CA LYS A 317 28.44 -7.97 -11.25
C LYS A 317 29.80 -7.44 -11.71
N PHE A 318 30.33 -6.48 -10.98
CA PHE A 318 31.64 -5.88 -11.18
C PHE A 318 32.55 -6.25 -9.99
N ALA A 319 33.83 -6.45 -10.26
CA ALA A 319 34.82 -6.76 -9.23
C ALA A 319 34.93 -5.62 -8.20
N ALA A 320 35.42 -5.97 -7.00
CA ALA A 320 35.58 -5.00 -5.94
C ALA A 320 36.63 -3.94 -6.29
N GLY A 321 36.19 -2.68 -6.35
CA GLY A 321 37.02 -1.51 -6.63
C GLY A 321 37.10 -0.56 -5.44
N PRO A 322 38.06 0.39 -5.45
CA PRO A 322 38.14 1.43 -4.43
C PRO A 322 36.93 2.38 -4.55
N VAL A 323 36.28 2.64 -3.43
CA VAL A 323 35.18 3.60 -3.31
C VAL A 323 35.39 4.49 -2.10
N VAL A 324 34.72 5.64 -2.10
CA VAL A 324 34.86 6.65 -1.05
C VAL A 324 33.49 7.14 -0.62
N ARG A 325 33.22 7.18 0.67
CA ARG A 325 31.96 7.67 1.23
C ARG A 325 32.24 8.72 2.30
N ARG A 326 31.40 9.75 2.43
CA ARG A 326 31.40 10.61 3.62
C ARG A 326 30.99 9.80 4.86
N GLN A 327 31.54 10.18 6.01
CA GLN A 327 31.22 9.54 7.29
C GLN A 327 29.84 9.95 7.79
N LEU A 328 29.45 11.21 7.57
CA LEU A 328 28.16 11.75 8.00
C LEU A 328 27.17 11.79 6.82
N PRO A 329 25.88 11.49 7.05
CA PRO A 329 24.85 11.71 6.05
C PRO A 329 24.58 13.22 5.88
N TYR A 330 24.11 13.62 4.71
CA TYR A 330 23.68 15.01 4.45
C TYR A 330 22.16 15.13 4.29
N MET A 331 21.45 14.00 4.14
CA MET A 331 19.98 13.93 4.06
C MET A 331 19.45 12.66 4.74
N ARG A 332 18.18 12.69 5.13
CA ARG A 332 17.43 11.54 5.62
C ARG A 332 16.08 11.42 4.92
N GLY A 333 15.65 10.18 4.69
CA GLY A 333 14.28 9.83 4.32
C GLY A 333 13.58 9.06 5.44
N GLY A 334 12.39 8.52 5.15
CA GLY A 334 11.60 7.75 6.12
C GLY A 334 12.28 6.48 6.65
N MET A 335 13.09 5.80 5.82
CA MET A 335 13.82 4.59 6.26
C MET A 335 15.34 4.70 6.14
N ARG A 336 15.88 5.76 5.53
CA ARG A 336 17.27 5.77 5.05
C ARG A 336 18.01 7.05 5.38
N LEU A 337 19.32 6.89 5.53
CA LEU A 337 20.31 7.96 5.56
C LEU A 337 21.01 8.03 4.21
N VAL A 338 21.27 9.24 3.73
CA VAL A 338 21.90 9.49 2.43
C VAL A 338 23.25 10.16 2.65
N TYR A 339 24.29 9.51 2.13
CA TYR A 339 25.69 9.91 2.24
C TYR A 339 26.22 10.28 0.88
N SER A 340 27.12 11.25 0.83
CA SER A 340 27.85 11.51 -0.39
C SER A 340 28.83 10.37 -0.66
N PHE A 341 28.94 9.94 -1.91
CA PHE A 341 29.64 8.74 -2.32
C PHE A 341 30.43 8.98 -3.62
N GLN A 342 31.50 8.23 -3.84
CA GLN A 342 32.30 8.28 -5.06
C GLN A 342 32.75 6.88 -5.45
N ASP A 343 32.51 6.55 -6.73
CA ASP A 343 33.02 5.39 -7.43
C ASP A 343 33.48 5.86 -8.82
N ASP A 344 34.79 5.92 -9.01
CA ASP A 344 35.43 6.44 -10.23
C ASP A 344 35.12 5.59 -11.48
N CYS A 345 34.66 4.34 -11.29
CA CYS A 345 34.22 3.49 -12.38
C CYS A 345 32.80 3.84 -12.87
N VAL A 346 31.98 4.51 -12.06
CA VAL A 346 30.65 5.00 -12.47
C VAL A 346 30.73 6.48 -12.87
N SER A 347 31.51 7.26 -12.16
CA SER A 347 31.56 8.71 -12.30
C SER A 347 32.97 9.20 -12.62
N LYS A 348 33.26 9.34 -13.92
CA LYS A 348 34.57 9.78 -14.42
C LYS A 348 34.72 11.31 -14.45
N ASP A 349 33.61 12.03 -14.47
CA ASP A 349 33.59 13.47 -14.72
C ASP A 349 33.73 14.31 -13.44
N GLY A 350 34.24 13.70 -12.36
CA GLY A 350 34.28 14.33 -11.04
C GLY A 350 32.90 14.53 -10.40
N THR A 351 31.83 14.00 -11.01
CA THR A 351 30.51 14.01 -10.37
C THR A 351 30.52 13.06 -9.17
N TRP A 352 29.88 13.44 -8.08
CA TRP A 352 29.64 12.53 -6.96
C TRP A 352 28.39 11.68 -7.18
N MET A 353 28.31 10.61 -6.40
CA MET A 353 27.17 9.71 -6.24
C MET A 353 26.57 9.90 -4.84
N VAL A 354 25.48 9.21 -4.57
CA VAL A 354 24.86 9.17 -3.24
C VAL A 354 24.71 7.71 -2.81
N ALA A 355 25.15 7.39 -1.59
CA ALA A 355 24.97 6.09 -0.97
C ALA A 355 23.83 6.15 0.04
N LYS A 356 22.98 5.12 0.06
CA LYS A 356 21.79 5.02 0.91
C LYS A 356 21.93 3.81 1.82
N SER A 357 21.82 4.03 3.12
CA SER A 357 21.79 2.95 4.13
C SER A 357 20.55 3.07 5.01
N SER A 358 20.17 1.99 5.69
CA SER A 358 19.08 2.04 6.67
C SER A 358 19.38 3.06 7.77
N ARG A 359 18.36 3.79 8.22
CA ARG A 359 18.42 4.64 9.43
C ARG A 359 18.33 3.82 10.71
N TYR A 360 17.99 2.53 10.61
CA TYR A 360 17.81 1.63 11.74
C TYR A 360 19.10 0.86 12.04
N LEU A 361 19.32 0.51 13.31
CA LEU A 361 20.44 -0.30 13.75
C LEU A 361 20.31 -1.77 13.32
N ASP A 362 19.08 -2.22 13.05
CA ASP A 362 18.81 -3.60 12.63
C ASP A 362 19.51 -3.93 11.29
N ALA A 363 20.40 -4.92 11.34
CA ALA A 363 21.11 -5.44 10.17
C ALA A 363 20.17 -6.07 9.14
N ALA A 364 19.05 -6.67 9.56
CA ALA A 364 18.08 -7.28 8.66
C ALA A 364 17.37 -6.24 7.78
N LEU A 365 17.24 -5.01 8.27
CA LEU A 365 16.71 -3.89 7.46
C LEU A 365 17.72 -3.40 6.42
N ASN A 366 19.02 -3.70 6.59
CA ASN A 366 20.06 -3.39 5.60
C ASN A 366 20.13 -4.44 4.48
N SER A 367 19.64 -5.67 4.65
CA SER A 367 19.74 -6.71 3.61
C SER A 367 18.77 -6.51 2.43
N ARG A 368 17.84 -5.55 2.51
CA ARG A 368 16.82 -5.29 1.48
C ARG A 368 17.29 -4.40 0.33
N VAL A 369 18.56 -4.01 0.34
CA VAL A 369 19.15 -3.11 -0.66
C VAL A 369 19.01 -3.66 -2.10
N ALA A 370 19.07 -4.98 -2.29
CA ALA A 370 18.88 -5.58 -3.61
C ALA A 370 17.49 -5.32 -4.19
N VAL A 371 16.46 -5.18 -3.34
CA VAL A 371 15.09 -4.85 -3.77
C VAL A 371 15.08 -3.46 -4.40
N GLU A 372 15.80 -2.49 -3.83
CA GLU A 372 15.83 -1.10 -4.31
C GLU A 372 16.41 -1.00 -5.72
N ALA A 373 17.55 -1.66 -5.96
CA ALA A 373 18.20 -1.64 -7.26
C ALA A 373 17.34 -2.35 -8.33
N LYS A 374 16.67 -3.45 -7.97
CA LYS A 374 15.71 -4.13 -8.86
C LYS A 374 14.47 -3.30 -9.13
N SER A 375 13.89 -2.65 -8.13
CA SER A 375 12.75 -1.74 -8.31
C SER A 375 13.10 -0.59 -9.24
N SER A 376 14.29 -0.01 -9.10
CA SER A 376 14.75 1.03 -10.02
C SER A 376 14.89 0.50 -11.45
N ALA A 377 15.43 -0.70 -11.65
CA ALA A 377 15.58 -1.32 -12.97
C ALA A 377 14.23 -1.59 -13.64
N LEU A 378 13.24 -2.06 -12.88
CA LEU A 378 11.88 -2.29 -13.36
C LEU A 378 11.21 -0.95 -13.74
N ALA A 379 11.36 0.07 -12.91
CA ALA A 379 10.82 1.39 -13.19
C ALA A 379 11.47 2.03 -14.43
N SER A 380 12.79 1.86 -14.62
CA SER A 380 13.49 2.27 -15.85
C SER A 380 12.91 1.58 -17.08
N TYR A 381 12.58 0.28 -17.00
CA TYR A 381 11.95 -0.45 -18.09
C TYR A 381 10.58 0.14 -18.45
N PHE A 382 9.68 0.32 -17.48
CA PHE A 382 8.37 0.94 -17.74
C PHE A 382 8.49 2.37 -18.26
N ALA A 383 9.45 3.16 -17.76
CA ALA A 383 9.70 4.51 -18.28
C ALA A 383 10.09 4.48 -19.76
N SER A 384 10.89 3.49 -20.17
CA SER A 384 11.26 3.31 -21.58
C SER A 384 10.04 3.01 -22.45
N LEU A 385 9.15 2.10 -22.00
CA LEU A 385 7.91 1.78 -22.71
C LEU A 385 6.99 3.01 -22.81
N PHE A 386 6.81 3.71 -21.70
CA PHE A 386 5.99 4.92 -21.63
C PHE A 386 6.50 6.00 -22.60
N ASN A 387 7.80 6.29 -22.56
CA ASN A 387 8.43 7.26 -23.47
C ASN A 387 8.28 6.85 -24.93
N SER A 388 8.41 5.57 -25.27
CA SER A 388 8.20 5.08 -26.63
C SER A 388 6.75 5.30 -27.08
N ARG A 389 5.76 5.06 -26.22
CA ARG A 389 4.35 5.35 -26.54
C ARG A 389 4.08 6.85 -26.70
N LEU A 390 4.65 7.68 -25.83
CA LEU A 390 4.54 9.13 -25.95
C LEU A 390 5.09 9.61 -27.30
N GLN A 391 6.25 9.11 -27.73
CA GLN A 391 6.84 9.44 -29.02
C GLN A 391 5.97 8.99 -30.21
N ASN A 392 5.29 7.84 -30.08
CA ASN A 392 4.45 7.28 -31.14
C ASN A 392 3.04 7.88 -31.20
N SER A 393 2.59 8.60 -30.16
CA SER A 393 1.21 9.13 -30.05
C SER A 393 0.86 10.21 -31.08
N GLY A 394 1.84 10.71 -31.84
CA GLY A 394 1.61 11.72 -32.89
C GLY A 394 1.16 13.09 -32.37
N ALA A 395 1.15 13.31 -31.05
CA ALA A 395 0.81 14.57 -30.41
C ALA A 395 1.92 15.63 -30.63
N ALA A 396 1.90 16.24 -31.82
CA ALA A 396 2.39 17.56 -32.24
C ALA A 396 3.85 18.03 -31.95
N THR A 397 4.50 18.50 -33.04
CA THR A 397 5.59 19.51 -33.26
C THR A 397 6.74 19.76 -32.27
N ALA A 398 6.60 19.52 -30.96
CA ALA A 398 7.65 19.72 -29.97
C ALA A 398 8.10 18.37 -29.38
N LYS A 399 9.41 18.25 -29.09
CA LYS A 399 9.95 17.04 -28.45
C LYS A 399 9.30 16.85 -27.08
N PRO A 400 8.54 15.77 -26.83
CA PRO A 400 7.86 15.56 -25.55
C PRO A 400 8.89 15.41 -24.43
N ALA A 401 8.48 15.80 -23.21
CA ALA A 401 9.26 15.53 -22.02
C ALA A 401 9.46 14.01 -21.86
N THR A 402 10.66 13.61 -21.43
CA THR A 402 11.02 12.20 -21.26
C THR A 402 11.26 11.90 -19.80
N LEU A 403 10.75 10.75 -19.36
CA LEU A 403 10.94 10.23 -18.01
C LEU A 403 12.15 9.29 -17.96
N PHE A 404 12.99 9.42 -16.95
CA PHE A 404 14.03 8.43 -16.71
C PHE A 404 14.23 8.19 -15.21
N PHE A 405 14.72 7.01 -14.89
CA PHE A 405 15.08 6.62 -13.54
C PHE A 405 16.59 6.55 -13.43
N VAL A 406 17.15 7.13 -12.35
CA VAL A 406 18.60 7.10 -12.13
C VAL A 406 19.03 5.65 -11.90
N PRO A 407 20.06 5.16 -12.61
CA PRO A 407 20.60 3.82 -12.35
C PRO A 407 21.01 3.67 -10.89
N CYS A 408 20.45 2.64 -10.25
CA CYS A 408 20.74 2.27 -8.88
C CYS A 408 21.59 1.00 -8.85
N TYR A 409 22.64 1.02 -8.04
CA TYR A 409 23.61 -0.06 -7.91
C TYR A 409 23.61 -0.61 -6.48
N LEU A 410 23.73 -1.93 -6.36
CA LEU A 410 23.99 -2.60 -5.09
C LEU A 410 25.50 -2.67 -4.88
N TYR A 411 25.98 -2.21 -3.72
CA TYR A 411 27.38 -2.37 -3.30
C TYR A 411 27.48 -3.39 -2.17
N GLU A 412 28.45 -4.28 -2.27
CA GLU A 412 28.82 -5.27 -1.25
C GLU A 412 30.25 -4.98 -0.78
N VAL A 413 30.43 -4.67 0.51
CA VAL A 413 31.74 -4.31 1.07
C VAL A 413 32.58 -5.57 1.26
N GLU A 414 33.82 -5.59 0.76
CA GLU A 414 34.69 -6.78 0.74
C GLU A 414 35.17 -7.17 2.14
N ASN A 415 35.37 -6.19 3.03
CA ASN A 415 35.81 -6.38 4.41
C ASN A 415 34.92 -5.57 5.35
N ALA A 416 34.75 -6.02 6.59
CA ALA A 416 34.02 -5.22 7.58
C ALA A 416 34.74 -3.88 7.80
N VAL A 417 34.04 -2.78 7.56
CA VAL A 417 34.53 -1.42 7.79
C VAL A 417 33.63 -0.79 8.85
N PRO A 418 34.20 -0.21 9.93
CA PRO A 418 33.42 0.49 10.95
C PRO A 418 32.46 1.50 10.32
N ASP A 419 31.22 1.54 10.82
CA ASP A 419 30.15 2.46 10.40
C ASP A 419 29.69 2.34 8.93
N VAL A 420 30.18 1.34 8.18
CA VAL A 420 29.72 1.03 6.83
C VAL A 420 28.91 -0.27 6.86
N PRO A 421 27.64 -0.29 6.40
CA PRO A 421 26.90 -1.53 6.32
C PRO A 421 27.54 -2.47 5.29
N THR A 422 27.40 -3.78 5.49
CA THR A 422 27.94 -4.81 4.59
C THR A 422 27.40 -4.68 3.16
N CYS A 423 26.18 -4.13 3.01
CA CYS A 423 25.61 -3.76 1.72
C CYS A 423 24.84 -2.44 1.79
N PHE A 424 24.83 -1.70 0.67
CA PHE A 424 24.10 -0.44 0.52
C PHE A 424 23.79 -0.14 -0.95
N ALA A 425 22.79 0.69 -1.19
CA ALA A 425 22.44 1.14 -2.54
C ALA A 425 23.18 2.43 -2.83
N ALA A 426 23.62 2.65 -4.06
CA ALA A 426 24.06 3.96 -4.48
C ALA A 426 23.63 4.29 -5.92
N GLU A 427 23.41 5.56 -6.17
CA GLU A 427 22.95 6.12 -7.45
C GLU A 427 23.73 7.39 -7.76
N ARG A 428 23.65 7.87 -9.01
CA ARG A 428 24.28 9.14 -9.39
C ARG A 428 23.60 10.30 -8.64
N TYR A 429 24.38 11.28 -8.21
CA TYR A 429 23.82 12.50 -7.66
C TYR A 429 23.04 13.26 -8.73
N LEU A 430 21.84 13.72 -8.36
CA LEU A 430 21.03 14.60 -9.20
C LEU A 430 21.15 16.04 -8.69
N PRO A 431 21.73 16.97 -9.46
CA PRO A 431 21.72 18.38 -9.10
C PRO A 431 20.31 18.98 -9.30
N GLY A 432 19.91 19.88 -8.41
CA GLY A 432 18.66 20.63 -8.54
C GLY A 432 17.72 20.48 -7.35
N VAL A 433 16.46 20.88 -7.54
CA VAL A 433 15.41 20.81 -6.53
C VAL A 433 14.72 19.45 -6.62
N PHE A 434 14.61 18.77 -5.48
CA PHE A 434 14.12 17.42 -5.36
C PHE A 434 12.65 17.45 -4.89
N LEU A 435 11.70 17.19 -5.80
CA LEU A 435 10.26 17.35 -5.54
C LEU A 435 9.53 16.01 -5.48
N LYS A 436 8.71 15.79 -4.43
CA LYS A 436 7.83 14.63 -4.26
C LYS A 436 6.49 14.83 -4.96
N TYR A 437 6.17 14.03 -5.97
CA TYR A 437 4.90 14.10 -6.71
C TYR A 437 3.78 13.21 -6.16
N ASN A 438 4.13 12.11 -5.50
CA ASN A 438 3.18 11.22 -4.85
C ASN A 438 3.81 10.48 -3.65
N SER A 439 2.99 9.77 -2.88
CA SER A 439 3.46 8.79 -1.90
C SER A 439 2.96 7.38 -2.22
N ASN A 440 3.53 6.41 -1.51
CA ASN A 440 3.05 5.03 -1.44
C ASN A 440 1.74 4.86 -0.64
N ASN A 441 1.10 5.96 -0.21
CA ASN A 441 -0.11 5.95 0.60
C ASN A 441 -1.14 6.98 0.10
N GLY A 442 -1.25 7.15 -1.22
CA GLY A 442 -2.30 7.95 -1.86
C GLY A 442 -2.10 9.47 -1.84
N TYR A 443 -1.02 10.00 -1.25
CA TYR A 443 -0.71 11.44 -1.40
C TYR A 443 -0.37 11.75 -2.86
N VAL A 444 -0.93 12.84 -3.37
CA VAL A 444 -0.63 13.42 -4.68
C VAL A 444 -0.25 14.88 -4.46
N ALA A 445 0.84 15.32 -5.08
CA ALA A 445 1.33 16.69 -4.97
C ALA A 445 0.43 17.68 -5.73
N ASP A 446 0.65 18.97 -5.49
CA ASP A 446 -0.09 20.06 -6.11
C ASP A 446 -0.08 19.95 -7.65
N ALA A 447 -1.28 20.06 -8.24
CA ALA A 447 -1.49 20.05 -9.69
C ALA A 447 -0.77 21.20 -10.40
N GLN A 448 -0.39 22.27 -9.69
CA GLN A 448 0.37 23.38 -10.25
C GLN A 448 1.83 23.03 -10.61
N LEU A 449 2.35 21.87 -10.18
CA LEU A 449 3.70 21.47 -10.56
C LEU A 449 3.77 21.12 -12.06
N PRO A 450 4.73 21.69 -12.83
CA PRO A 450 4.77 21.64 -14.30
C PRO A 450 4.98 20.24 -14.93
N HIS A 451 5.04 19.20 -14.12
CA HIS A 451 5.23 17.80 -14.54
C HIS A 451 4.26 16.84 -13.85
N ASN A 452 3.30 17.34 -13.06
CA ASN A 452 2.42 16.47 -12.28
C ASN A 452 1.63 15.53 -13.20
N ASP A 453 1.01 16.06 -14.26
CA ASP A 453 0.23 15.28 -15.20
C ASP A 453 1.05 14.16 -15.86
N LEU A 454 2.30 14.46 -16.25
CA LEU A 454 3.21 13.47 -16.84
C LEU A 454 3.53 12.35 -15.84
N VAL A 455 3.77 12.70 -14.57
CA VAL A 455 4.07 11.73 -13.51
C VAL A 455 2.83 10.89 -13.19
N GLN A 456 1.65 11.50 -13.04
CA GLN A 456 0.41 10.75 -12.77
C GLN A 456 0.04 9.84 -13.94
N ALA A 457 0.17 10.31 -15.18
CA ALA A 457 -0.04 9.50 -16.38
C ALA A 457 0.94 8.31 -16.44
N PHE A 458 2.20 8.48 -16.07
CA PHE A 458 3.16 7.37 -16.00
C PHE A 458 2.77 6.34 -14.93
N LEU A 459 2.29 6.79 -13.77
CA LEU A 459 1.86 5.89 -12.70
C LEU A 459 0.65 5.06 -13.14
N HIS A 460 -0.34 5.71 -13.75
CA HIS A 460 -1.50 5.03 -14.33
C HIS A 460 -1.08 4.04 -15.43
N PHE A 461 -0.23 4.47 -16.36
CA PHE A 461 0.33 3.62 -17.40
C PHE A 461 1.01 2.37 -16.83
N SER A 462 1.83 2.53 -15.79
CA SER A 462 2.53 1.39 -15.16
C SER A 462 1.59 0.41 -14.45
N PHE A 463 0.36 0.85 -14.12
CA PHE A 463 -0.68 0.02 -13.53
C PHE A 463 -1.50 -0.71 -14.61
N GLU A 464 -1.89 0.01 -15.67
CA GLU A 464 -2.66 -0.56 -16.78
C GLU A 464 -1.84 -1.50 -17.66
N GLU A 465 -0.54 -1.25 -17.81
CA GLU A 465 0.29 -2.07 -18.69
C GLU A 465 0.24 -3.54 -18.27
N PRO A 466 -0.31 -4.42 -19.13
CA PRO A 466 -0.58 -5.78 -18.74
C PRO A 466 0.73 -6.48 -18.41
N PHE A 467 0.78 -7.00 -17.18
CA PHE A 467 1.82 -7.92 -16.71
C PHE A 467 1.77 -9.29 -17.43
N GLU A 468 1.09 -9.42 -18.58
CA GLU A 468 0.98 -10.67 -19.33
C GLU A 468 2.37 -11.23 -19.71
N ALA A 469 3.36 -10.36 -19.98
CA ALA A 469 4.75 -10.78 -20.19
C ALA A 469 5.40 -11.41 -18.93
N LEU A 470 4.97 -10.98 -17.73
CA LEU A 470 5.44 -11.49 -16.44
C LEU A 470 4.69 -12.75 -15.98
N GLN A 471 3.49 -13.01 -16.52
CA GLN A 471 2.77 -14.26 -16.32
C GLN A 471 3.25 -15.38 -17.25
N ALA A 472 3.68 -15.04 -18.48
CA ALA A 472 4.22 -16.00 -19.44
C ALA A 472 5.67 -16.41 -19.12
N GLY A 473 6.44 -15.55 -18.46
CA GLY A 473 7.78 -15.85 -17.96
C GLY A 473 7.74 -16.32 -16.51
N GLU A 474 8.08 -17.58 -16.28
CA GLU A 474 8.19 -18.34 -15.03
C GLU A 474 8.92 -17.66 -13.84
N LEU A 475 8.49 -16.48 -13.39
CA LEU A 475 8.88 -15.84 -12.14
C LEU A 475 8.10 -16.44 -10.96
N ARG A 476 8.12 -17.78 -10.87
CA ARG A 476 7.99 -18.44 -9.58
C ARG A 476 9.23 -18.06 -8.78
N TYR A 477 9.04 -17.25 -7.75
CA TYR A 477 9.97 -17.17 -6.63
C TYR A 477 10.24 -18.60 -6.12
N ARG A 478 11.28 -19.27 -6.64
CA ARG A 478 11.97 -20.35 -5.95
C ARG A 478 12.69 -19.69 -4.77
N ALA A 479 11.94 -19.49 -3.70
CA ALA A 479 12.51 -19.28 -2.38
C ALA A 479 13.50 -20.43 -2.13
N LEU A 480 14.72 -20.04 -1.78
CA LEU A 480 15.85 -20.87 -1.42
C LEU A 480 15.43 -22.09 -0.58
N GLY A 481 15.47 -23.27 -1.22
CA GLY A 481 15.48 -24.56 -0.58
C GLY A 481 16.52 -25.42 -1.28
N LYS A 482 17.76 -25.38 -0.80
CA LYS A 482 18.76 -26.41 -1.09
C LYS A 482 18.14 -27.77 -0.74
N LYS A 483 18.16 -28.70 -1.68
CA LYS A 483 18.27 -30.12 -1.36
C LYS A 483 19.60 -30.59 -1.94
N THR A 484 20.41 -31.12 -1.03
CA THR A 484 21.53 -32.03 -1.29
C THR A 484 21.17 -33.08 -2.32
#